data_AF-A0A1E5HEU8-F1
#
_entry.id   AF-A0A1E5HEU8-F1
#
_cell.length_a   1.000
_cell.length_b   1.000
_cell.length_c   1.000
_cell.angle_alpha   90.00
_cell.angle_beta   90.00
_cell.angle_gamma   90.00
#
_symmetry.space_group_name_H-M   'P 1'
#
loop_
_entity.id
_entity.type
_entity.pdbx_description
1 polymer ?
#
loop_
_entity_poly.entity_id
_entity_poly.type
_entity_poly.pdbx_seq_one_letter_code
_entity_poly.pdbx_strand_id
1 'polypeptide(L)'
;MTISSQVFLDLLKLYEQVNEKNGNKIDLTAFKIDNDVAEGEKSIVYDLKEDVIDDIIDELKNMKEIMTELNSIDVTKSMEELNYMYKFKLNMVKLIGIYSSLSSDFDDLYEFHSKFLQSFPEGPKNDSELL
;
A
#
# COMPACT_ATOMS: atom_id res chain seq x y z
N MET A 1 16.27 -9.66 -9.16
CA MET A 1 14.99 -10.32 -9.53
C MET A 1 13.97 -9.22 -9.79
N THR A 2 13.29 -9.26 -10.93
CA THR A 2 12.33 -8.23 -11.33
C THR A 2 11.01 -8.45 -10.59
N ILE A 3 10.69 -7.63 -9.59
CA ILE A 3 9.38 -7.72 -8.94
C ILE A 3 8.34 -7.23 -9.95
N SER A 4 7.29 -8.00 -10.19
CA SER A 4 6.28 -7.63 -11.18
C SER A 4 5.65 -6.30 -10.80
N SER A 5 5.88 -5.27 -11.62
CA SER A 5 5.30 -3.94 -11.46
C SER A 5 3.79 -3.93 -11.29
N GLN A 6 3.06 -4.91 -11.82
CA GLN A 6 1.61 -4.86 -11.80
C GLN A 6 1.03 -4.80 -10.38
N VAL A 7 1.56 -5.58 -9.42
CA VAL A 7 1.07 -5.56 -8.03
C VAL A 7 1.36 -4.20 -7.38
N PHE A 8 2.55 -3.65 -7.61
CA PHE A 8 2.92 -2.31 -7.11
C PHE A 8 2.07 -1.20 -7.73
N LEU A 9 1.79 -1.28 -9.04
CA LEU A 9 0.94 -0.31 -9.73
C LEU A 9 -0.51 -0.40 -9.28
N ASP A 10 -1.03 -1.61 -9.06
CA ASP A 10 -2.38 -1.81 -8.55
C ASP A 10 -2.51 -1.23 -7.14
N LEU A 11 -1.46 -1.37 -6.32
CA LEU A 11 -1.38 -0.81 -4.98
C LEU A 11 -1.27 0.72 -5.00
N LEU A 12 -0.44 1.27 -5.87
CA LEU A 12 -0.36 2.72 -6.07
C LEU A 12 -1.71 3.29 -6.52
N LYS A 13 -2.37 2.63 -7.47
CA LYS A 13 -3.69 3.04 -7.96
C LYS A 13 -4.75 3.01 -6.86
N LEU A 14 -4.68 2.03 -5.95
CA LEU A 14 -5.53 2.00 -4.76
C LEU A 14 -5.24 3.22 -3.85
N TYR A 15 -3.97 3.54 -3.60
CA TYR A 15 -3.60 4.73 -2.82
C TYR A 15 -4.08 6.02 -3.48
N GLU A 16 -3.96 6.16 -4.79
CA GLU A 16 -4.49 7.30 -5.55
C GLU A 16 -6.00 7.45 -5.38
N GLN A 17 -6.77 6.37 -5.61
CA GLN A 17 -8.23 6.39 -5.53
C GLN A 17 -8.73 6.75 -4.13
N VAL A 18 -8.08 6.20 -3.10
CA VAL A 18 -8.46 6.46 -1.71
C VAL A 18 -7.99 7.85 -1.26
N ASN A 19 -6.82 8.32 -1.69
CA ASN A 19 -6.35 9.67 -1.40
C ASN A 19 -7.28 10.71 -2.05
N GLU A 20 -7.73 10.48 -3.29
CA GLU A 20 -8.72 11.32 -3.97
C GLU A 20 -10.00 11.45 -3.14
N LYS A 21 -10.51 10.33 -2.63
CA LYS A 21 -11.66 10.31 -1.71
C LYS A 21 -11.42 11.02 -0.39
N ASN A 22 -10.17 11.01 0.08
CA ASN A 22 -9.77 11.72 1.28
C ASN A 22 -9.45 13.21 1.01
N GLY A 23 -9.73 13.73 -0.19
CA GLY A 23 -9.51 15.11 -0.55
C GLY A 23 -8.06 15.46 -0.90
N ASN A 24 -7.29 14.48 -1.38
CA ASN A 24 -5.88 14.62 -1.77
C ASN A 24 -4.99 15.19 -0.66
N LYS A 25 -5.15 14.69 0.57
CA LYS A 25 -4.38 15.13 1.74
C LYS A 25 -2.91 14.74 1.70
N ILE A 26 -2.53 13.86 0.79
CA ILE A 26 -1.16 13.39 0.62
C ILE A 26 -0.65 13.79 -0.75
N ASP A 27 0.58 14.27 -0.76
CA ASP A 27 1.37 14.44 -1.97
C ASP A 27 1.96 13.09 -2.41
N LEU A 28 1.32 12.50 -3.43
CA LEU A 28 1.73 11.22 -4.00
C LEU A 28 2.97 11.32 -4.90
N THR A 29 3.43 12.54 -5.23
CA THR A 29 4.63 12.75 -6.06
C THR A 29 5.93 12.43 -5.33
N ALA A 30 5.88 12.27 -4.00
CA ALA A 30 6.98 11.80 -3.19
C ALA A 30 7.32 10.31 -3.44
N PHE A 31 6.40 9.55 -4.03
CA PHE A 31 6.64 8.17 -4.41
C PHE A 31 7.49 8.12 -5.68
N LYS A 32 8.79 7.83 -5.54
CA LYS A 32 9.70 7.69 -6.68
C LYS A 32 9.38 6.38 -7.41
N ILE A 33 8.57 6.47 -8.45
CA ILE A 33 8.50 5.43 -9.47
C ILE A 33 9.71 5.64 -10.37
N ASP A 34 10.68 4.75 -10.29
CA ASP A 34 11.77 4.76 -11.25
C ASP A 34 11.19 4.41 -12.64
N ASN A 35 11.15 5.41 -13.51
CA ASN A 35 10.59 5.30 -14.86
C ASN A 35 11.70 5.04 -15.92
N ASP A 36 12.97 4.94 -15.50
CA ASP A 36 14.12 4.72 -16.41
C ASP A 36 14.32 3.24 -16.79
N VAL A 37 13.38 2.39 -16.42
CA VAL A 37 13.34 0.99 -16.83
C VAL A 37 12.69 0.93 -18.22
N ALA A 38 13.48 0.49 -19.20
CA ALA A 38 13.18 0.53 -20.64
C ALA A 38 11.68 0.40 -20.99
N GLU A 39 11.20 1.24 -21.90
CA GLU A 39 9.83 1.26 -22.41
C GLU A 39 9.27 -0.17 -22.59
N GLY A 40 8.45 -0.61 -21.62
CA GLY A 40 7.81 -1.93 -21.62
C GLY A 40 8.04 -2.79 -20.38
N GLU A 41 9.12 -2.57 -19.62
CA GLU A 41 9.39 -3.35 -18.40
C GLU A 41 9.48 -2.45 -17.17
N LYS A 42 8.32 -2.14 -16.60
CA LYS A 42 8.25 -1.43 -15.31
C LYS A 42 8.85 -2.35 -14.23
N SER A 43 9.96 -1.95 -13.63
CA SER A 43 10.69 -2.74 -12.64
C SER A 43 11.37 -1.84 -11.62
N ILE A 44 10.91 -1.87 -10.37
CA ILE A 44 11.62 -1.17 -9.30
C ILE A 44 12.88 -1.99 -8.99
N VAL A 45 14.06 -1.41 -9.25
CA VAL A 45 15.35 -2.09 -9.08
C VAL A 45 15.85 -1.87 -7.65
N TYR A 46 15.59 -2.82 -6.77
CA TYR A 46 16.24 -2.91 -5.46
C TYR A 46 17.41 -3.89 -5.53
N ASP A 47 18.56 -3.52 -4.96
CA ASP A 47 19.75 -4.38 -4.89
C ASP A 47 19.65 -5.24 -3.62
N LEU A 48 19.25 -6.50 -3.78
CA LEU A 48 18.88 -7.39 -2.67
C LEU A 48 19.94 -8.49 -2.48
N LYS A 49 20.27 -8.80 -1.22
CA LYS A 49 21.19 -9.91 -0.89
C LYS A 49 20.50 -11.26 -1.11
N GLU A 50 21.28 -12.26 -1.56
CA GLU A 50 20.80 -13.59 -1.97
C GLU A 50 20.08 -14.37 -0.87
N ASP A 51 20.50 -14.21 0.39
CA ASP A 51 19.93 -14.88 1.57
C ASP A 51 18.58 -14.32 2.03
N VAL A 52 18.15 -13.21 1.44
CA VAL A 52 16.89 -12.50 1.76
C VAL A 52 15.84 -12.74 0.67
N ILE A 53 16.21 -13.41 -0.43
CA ILE A 53 15.35 -13.54 -1.62
C ILE A 53 14.11 -14.40 -1.34
N ASP A 54 14.25 -15.51 -0.61
CA ASP A 54 13.11 -16.39 -0.32
C ASP A 54 12.08 -15.70 0.58
N ASP A 55 12.53 -15.00 1.62
CA ASP A 55 11.68 -14.21 2.52
C ASP A 55 10.96 -13.11 1.72
N ILE A 56 11.69 -12.39 0.85
CA ILE A 56 11.12 -11.37 -0.03
C ILE A 56 10.07 -11.97 -0.97
N ILE A 57 10.32 -13.14 -1.56
CA ILE A 57 9.33 -13.81 -2.43
C ILE A 57 8.04 -14.10 -1.67
N ASP A 58 8.14 -14.62 -0.45
CA ASP A 58 6.97 -14.96 0.35
C ASP A 58 6.20 -13.70 0.80
N GLU A 59 6.90 -12.62 1.15
CA GLU A 59 6.26 -11.33 1.43
C GLU A 59 5.56 -10.72 0.20
N LEU A 60 6.14 -10.90 -0.99
CA LEU A 60 5.52 -10.46 -2.25
C LEU A 60 4.27 -11.28 -2.60
N LYS A 61 4.27 -12.59 -2.31
CA LYS A 61 3.05 -13.42 -2.44
C LYS A 61 1.98 -12.94 -1.47
N ASN A 62 2.34 -12.69 -0.20
CA ASN A 62 1.42 -12.15 0.80
C ASN A 62 0.83 -10.79 0.35
N MET A 63 1.67 -9.91 -0.20
CA MET A 63 1.24 -8.61 -0.75
C MET A 63 0.23 -8.80 -1.87
N LYS A 64 0.44 -9.76 -2.77
CA LYS A 64 -0.49 -10.06 -3.87
C LYS A 64 -1.84 -10.56 -3.36
N GLU A 65 -1.85 -11.39 -2.34
CA GLU A 65 -3.10 -11.87 -1.71
C GLU A 65 -3.86 -10.72 -1.05
N ILE A 66 -3.17 -9.87 -0.29
CA ILE A 66 -3.73 -8.66 0.31
C ILE A 66 -4.30 -7.73 -0.76
N MET A 67 -3.59 -7.54 -1.87
CA MET A 67 -4.09 -6.73 -2.98
C MET A 67 -5.35 -7.28 -3.62
N THR A 68 -5.44 -8.61 -3.75
CA THR A 68 -6.67 -9.26 -4.24
C THR A 68 -7.83 -9.00 -3.27
N GLU A 69 -7.57 -9.04 -1.97
CA GLU A 69 -8.57 -8.72 -0.95
C GLU A 69 -9.00 -7.26 -0.97
N LEU A 70 -8.06 -6.32 -1.11
CA LEU A 70 -8.33 -4.89 -1.16
C LEU A 70 -9.13 -4.52 -2.42
N ASN A 71 -8.79 -5.11 -3.58
CA ASN A 71 -9.52 -4.89 -4.83
C ASN A 71 -10.96 -5.44 -4.81
N SER A 72 -11.29 -6.32 -3.87
CA SER A 72 -12.67 -6.79 -3.67
C SER A 72 -13.54 -5.82 -2.87
N ILE A 73 -12.94 -4.75 -2.32
CA ILE A 73 -13.66 -3.76 -1.52
C ILE A 73 -14.41 -2.82 -2.45
N ASP A 74 -15.68 -2.60 -2.14
CA ASP A 74 -16.51 -1.62 -2.83
C ASP A 74 -16.05 -0.20 -2.50
N VAL A 75 -15.18 0.35 -3.35
CA VAL A 75 -14.69 1.72 -3.24
C VAL A 75 -15.76 2.77 -3.58
N THR A 76 -17.00 2.42 -3.92
CA THR A 76 -18.05 3.46 -4.10
C THR A 76 -18.50 4.10 -2.78
N LYS A 77 -18.20 3.45 -1.65
CA LYS A 77 -18.49 3.91 -0.28
C LYS A 77 -17.79 5.23 0.06
N SER A 78 -18.31 5.90 1.09
CA SER A 78 -17.70 7.10 1.66
C SER A 78 -16.34 6.77 2.30
N MET A 79 -15.47 7.78 2.44
CA MET A 79 -14.15 7.59 3.06
C MET A 79 -14.27 7.11 4.52
N GLU A 80 -15.28 7.60 5.22
CA GLU A 80 -15.56 7.21 6.60
C GLU A 80 -15.98 5.74 6.69
N GLU A 81 -16.91 5.30 5.84
CA GLU A 81 -17.28 3.88 5.75
C GLU A 81 -16.08 2.99 5.39
N LEU A 82 -15.27 3.38 4.40
CA LEU A 82 -14.08 2.65 3.99
C LEU A 82 -13.09 2.52 5.15
N ASN A 83 -12.83 3.60 5.89
CA ASN A 83 -11.94 3.60 7.04
C ASN A 83 -12.42 2.67 8.15
N TYR A 84 -13.73 2.45 8.30
CA TYR A 84 -14.28 1.52 9.31
C TYR A 84 -14.51 0.10 8.80
N MET A 85 -14.34 -0.16 7.51
CA MET A 85 -14.42 -1.52 7.00
C MET A 85 -13.29 -2.38 7.57
N TYR A 86 -13.66 -3.39 8.36
CA TYR A 86 -12.71 -4.31 8.98
C TYR A 86 -11.72 -4.89 7.97
N LYS A 87 -12.21 -5.35 6.81
CA LYS A 87 -11.38 -5.92 5.74
C LYS A 87 -10.39 -4.90 5.16
N PHE A 88 -10.78 -3.63 5.07
CA PHE A 88 -9.90 -2.56 4.62
C PHE A 88 -8.78 -2.34 5.65
N LYS A 89 -9.14 -2.04 6.90
CA LYS A 89 -8.18 -1.79 7.99
C LYS A 89 -7.22 -2.95 8.22
N LEU A 90 -7.73 -4.18 8.26
CA LEU A 90 -6.91 -5.37 8.47
C LEU A 90 -5.84 -5.51 7.38
N ASN A 91 -6.22 -5.36 6.12
CA ASN A 91 -5.30 -5.51 5.00
C ASN A 91 -4.30 -4.36 4.91
N MET A 92 -4.73 -3.14 5.24
CA MET A 92 -3.84 -1.99 5.38
C MET A 92 -2.78 -2.21 6.48
N VAL A 93 -3.16 -2.77 7.64
CA VAL A 93 -2.20 -3.11 8.70
C VAL A 93 -1.24 -4.24 8.28
N LYS A 94 -1.73 -5.26 7.57
CA LYS A 94 -0.86 -6.33 7.06
C LYS A 94 0.22 -5.80 6.12
N LEU A 95 -0.08 -4.78 5.30
CA LEU A 95 0.92 -4.13 4.45
C LEU A 95 2.06 -3.49 5.25
N ILE A 96 1.79 -2.93 6.44
CA ILE A 96 2.85 -2.42 7.34
C ILE A 96 3.85 -3.54 7.69
N GLY A 97 3.34 -4.73 8.00
CA GLY A 97 4.17 -5.90 8.33
C GLY A 97 5.06 -6.31 7.17
N ILE A 98 4.50 -6.39 5.97
CA ILE A 98 5.23 -6.70 4.74
C ILE A 98 6.31 -5.65 4.47
N TYR A 99 6.00 -4.36 4.54
CA TYR A 99 6.99 -3.31 4.29
C TYR A 99 8.11 -3.30 5.33
N SER A 100 7.79 -3.59 6.60
CA SER A 100 8.80 -3.72 7.65
C SER A 100 9.71 -4.95 7.43
N SER A 101 9.19 -5.99 6.77
CA SER A 101 9.87 -7.25 6.48
C SER A 101 10.71 -7.20 5.20
N LEU A 102 10.28 -6.44 4.18
CA LEU A 102 10.95 -6.29 2.88
C LEU A 102 12.33 -5.60 2.94
N SER A 103 12.89 -5.36 4.12
CA SER A 103 14.20 -4.74 4.43
C SER A 103 14.20 -3.21 4.44
N SER A 104 15.25 -2.65 5.04
CA SER A 104 15.55 -1.21 5.08
C SER A 104 15.62 -0.56 3.69
N ASP A 105 15.81 -1.35 2.64
CA ASP A 105 15.90 -0.82 1.28
C ASP A 105 14.53 -0.37 0.73
N PHE A 106 13.43 -0.71 1.42
CA PHE A 106 12.05 -0.28 1.11
C PHE A 106 11.52 0.76 2.13
N ASP A 107 12.42 1.46 2.83
CA ASP A 107 12.06 2.47 3.84
C ASP A 107 11.18 3.60 3.28
N ASP A 108 11.34 3.94 2.00
CA ASP A 108 10.53 4.93 1.29
C ASP A 108 9.07 4.48 1.13
N LEU A 109 8.85 3.21 0.80
CA LEU A 109 7.54 2.56 0.73
C LEU A 109 6.86 2.51 2.11
N TYR A 110 7.61 2.17 3.15
CA TYR A 110 7.13 2.18 4.51
C TYR A 110 6.72 3.60 4.97
N GLU A 111 7.58 4.59 4.75
CA GLU A 111 7.32 5.99 5.12
C GLU A 111 6.08 6.52 4.40
N PHE A 112 5.98 6.24 3.09
CA PHE A 112 4.82 6.60 2.29
C PHE A 112 3.54 5.96 2.84
N HIS A 113 3.56 4.65 3.09
CA HIS A 113 2.39 3.94 3.62
C HIS A 113 1.97 4.45 5.00
N SER A 114 2.94 4.79 5.85
CA SER A 114 2.68 5.39 7.16
C SER A 114 1.98 6.75 7.04
N LYS A 115 2.46 7.63 6.16
CA LYS A 115 1.77 8.90 5.84
C LYS A 115 0.37 8.67 5.29
N PHE A 116 0.22 7.62 4.48
CA PHE A 116 -1.08 7.19 3.94
C PHE A 116 -2.11 6.89 5.03
N LEU A 117 -1.75 6.06 6.00
CA LEU A 117 -2.60 5.72 7.13
C LEU A 117 -2.92 6.92 8.02
N GLN A 118 -1.94 7.79 8.26
CA GLN A 118 -2.11 8.99 9.09
C GLN A 118 -3.05 10.04 8.46
N SER A 119 -3.22 10.01 7.13
CA SER A 119 -4.13 10.94 6.45
C SER A 119 -5.61 10.64 6.69
N PHE A 120 -5.93 9.41 7.10
CA PHE A 120 -7.30 8.97 7.27
C PHE A 120 -8.00 9.77 8.37
N PRO A 121 -9.33 10.00 8.23
CA PRO A 121 -10.09 10.63 9.29
C PRO A 121 -9.88 9.88 10.61
N GLU A 122 -9.67 10.63 11.70
CA GLU A 122 -9.64 10.04 13.04
C GLU A 122 -10.92 9.24 13.25
N GLY A 123 -10.77 8.03 13.78
CA GLY A 123 -11.93 7.24 14.20
C GLY A 123 -12.70 7.99 15.29
N PRO A 124 -14.00 7.68 15.48
CA PRO A 124 -14.71 8.11 16.67
C PRO A 124 -13.90 7.68 17.88
N LYS A 125 -13.69 8.59 18.81
CA LYS A 125 -12.88 8.31 20.01
C LYS A 125 -13.60 7.34 20.93
N ASN A 126 -14.92 7.24 20.78
CA ASN A 126 -15.83 6.50 21.63
C ASN A 126 -16.98 5.92 20.79
N ASP A 127 -17.53 4.76 21.18
CA ASP A 127 -18.70 4.12 20.52
C ASP A 127 -19.94 5.04 20.44
N SER A 128 -20.03 6.07 21.28
CA SER A 128 -21.11 7.05 21.29
C SER A 128 -21.12 8.00 20.08
N GLU A 129 -20.02 8.08 19.33
CA GLU A 129 -19.89 8.92 18.13
C GLU A 129 -20.28 8.16 16.84
N LEU A 130 -20.65 6.87 16.95
CA LEU A 130 -21.15 6.02 15.84
C LEU A 130 -22.68 6.08 15.65
N LEU A 131 -23.38 7.01 16.30
CA LEU A 131 -24.85 7.12 16.35
C LEU A 131 -25.42 8.18 15.39
#